data_AF-A0A4R1ZVX3-F1
#
_entry.id   AF-A0A4R1ZVX3-F1
#
_cell.length_a   1.000
_cell.length_b   1.000
_cell.length_c   1.000
_cell.angle_alpha   90.00
_cell.angle_beta   90.00
_cell.angle_gamma   90.00
#
_symmetry.space_group_name_H-M   'P 1'
#
loop_
_entity.id
_entity.type
_entity.pdbx_description
1 polymer ?
#
loop_
_entity_poly.entity_id
_entity_poly.type
_entity_poly.pdbx_seq_one_letter_code
_entity_poly.pdbx_strand_id
1 'polypeptide(L)'
;MSQSAFIKLVQGSAVSELPLDELKEKLLRYREQTALTGSQLEWDYAGAAFPYTIETKQDDRWFYLQGTNPGYKYIVFGNGAEGPSTIQVVLPDGSTHGDKAKANELCKYLAKQLLAELTMFNGRTIYYNPRK
;
A
#
# COMPACT_ATOMS: atom_id res chain seq x y z
N MET A 1 7.88 -18.45 -0.13
CA MET A 1 6.68 -18.23 0.70
C MET A 1 6.28 -16.77 0.58
N SER A 2 5.04 -16.52 0.15
CA SER A 2 4.46 -15.19 0.12
C SER A 2 4.38 -14.59 1.52
N GLN A 3 4.64 -13.28 1.63
CA GLN A 3 4.53 -12.52 2.88
C GLN A 3 3.31 -11.61 2.82
N SER A 4 2.62 -11.40 3.95
CA SER A 4 1.49 -10.49 4.03
C SER A 4 1.65 -9.47 5.15
N ALA A 5 1.13 -8.27 4.90
CA ALA A 5 0.89 -7.23 5.89
C ALA A 5 -0.61 -6.92 5.90
N PHE A 6 -1.10 -6.41 7.04
CA PHE A 6 -2.51 -6.12 7.24
C PHE A 6 -2.68 -4.72 7.82
N ILE A 7 -3.59 -3.94 7.24
CA ILE A 7 -4.04 -2.66 7.79
C ILE A 7 -5.49 -2.85 8.23
N LYS A 8 -5.74 -2.79 9.54
CA LYS A 8 -7.06 -2.98 10.12
C LYS A 8 -7.66 -1.64 10.53
N LEU A 9 -8.84 -1.36 10.00
CA LEU A 9 -9.68 -0.24 10.40
C LEU A 9 -10.37 -0.61 11.71
N VAL A 10 -10.06 0.13 12.76
CA VAL A 10 -10.49 -0.15 14.14
C VAL A 10 -11.27 1.04 14.69
N GLN A 11 -11.81 0.92 15.91
CA GLN A 11 -12.40 2.06 16.58
C GLN A 11 -11.38 3.21 16.69
N GLY A 12 -11.77 4.39 16.21
CA GLY A 12 -10.89 5.56 16.15
C GLY A 12 -10.10 5.71 14.84
N SER A 13 -10.24 4.77 13.89
CA SER A 13 -9.79 4.96 12.52
C SER A 13 -10.58 6.07 11.81
N ALA A 14 -9.96 6.66 10.80
CA ALA A 14 -10.54 7.77 10.03
C ALA A 14 -11.79 7.35 9.23
N VAL A 15 -11.89 6.07 8.89
CA VAL A 15 -13.02 5.44 8.21
C VAL A 15 -13.24 4.04 8.78
N SER A 16 -14.47 3.52 8.69
CA SER A 16 -14.83 2.16 9.14
C SER A 16 -14.58 1.09 8.07
N GLU A 17 -14.61 1.49 6.80
CA GLU A 17 -14.39 0.63 5.64
C GLU A 17 -13.61 1.40 4.57
N LEU A 18 -12.86 0.67 3.73
CA LEU A 18 -12.17 1.24 2.59
C LEU A 18 -12.34 0.33 1.36
N PRO A 19 -13.24 0.68 0.43
CA PRO A 19 -13.36 0.02 -0.87
C PRO A 19 -12.07 0.11 -1.68
N LEU A 20 -11.86 -0.81 -2.63
CA LEU A 20 -10.64 -0.85 -3.44
C LEU A 20 -10.42 0.41 -4.27
N ASP A 21 -11.47 1.04 -4.77
CA ASP A 21 -11.33 2.25 -5.59
C ASP A 21 -10.80 3.42 -4.75
N GLU A 22 -11.30 3.61 -3.53
CA GLU A 22 -10.75 4.59 -2.60
C GLU A 22 -9.32 4.26 -2.17
N LEU A 23 -8.98 2.97 -2.04
CA LEU A 23 -7.62 2.53 -1.77
C LEU A 23 -6.68 2.89 -2.94
N LYS A 24 -7.11 2.69 -4.19
CA LYS A 24 -6.36 3.10 -5.39
C LYS A 24 -6.17 4.62 -5.40
N GLU A 25 -7.21 5.40 -5.11
CA GLU A 25 -7.12 6.86 -5.03
C GLU A 25 -6.10 7.34 -4.00
N LYS A 26 -6.04 6.71 -2.82
CA LYS A 26 -5.01 7.02 -1.80
C LYS A 26 -3.59 6.73 -2.30
N LEU A 27 -3.39 5.65 -3.06
CA LEU A 27 -2.10 5.33 -3.67
C LEU A 27 -1.73 6.32 -4.81
N LEU A 28 -2.70 6.72 -5.63
CA LEU A 28 -2.52 7.74 -6.66
C LEU A 28 -2.15 9.09 -6.03
N ARG A 29 -2.81 9.46 -4.92
CA ARG A 29 -2.48 10.67 -4.17
C ARG A 29 -1.08 10.61 -3.56
N TYR A 30 -0.65 9.46 -3.02
CA TYR A 30 0.73 9.26 -2.59
C TYR A 30 1.71 9.52 -3.75
N ARG A 31 1.44 8.91 -4.92
CA ARG A 31 2.28 9.10 -6.12
C ARG A 31 2.37 10.57 -6.50
N GLU A 32 1.26 11.29 -6.56
CA GLU A 32 1.22 12.73 -6.85
C GLU A 32 2.02 13.56 -5.84
N GLN A 33 1.84 13.30 -4.53
CA GLN A 33 2.60 13.98 -3.47
C GLN A 33 4.12 13.75 -3.61
N THR A 34 4.53 12.52 -3.92
CA THR A 34 5.94 12.20 -4.14
C THR A 34 6.49 12.82 -5.42
N ALA A 35 5.68 12.91 -6.49
CA ALA A 35 6.07 13.55 -7.74
C ALA A 35 6.24 15.06 -7.58
N LEU A 36 5.34 15.73 -6.85
CA LEU A 36 5.46 17.16 -6.54
C LEU A 36 6.72 17.45 -5.72
N THR A 37 7.05 16.58 -4.77
CA THR A 37 8.30 16.69 -4.00
C THR A 37 9.54 16.50 -4.89
N GLY A 38 9.45 15.59 -5.87
CA GLY A 38 10.51 15.35 -6.86
C GLY A 38 10.64 16.42 -7.95
N SER A 39 9.58 17.18 -8.25
CA SER A 39 9.60 18.25 -9.27
C SER A 39 10.51 19.44 -8.90
N GLN A 40 10.91 19.54 -7.63
CA GLN A 40 11.94 20.46 -7.17
C GLN A 40 13.37 19.94 -7.41
N LEU A 41 13.53 18.69 -7.89
CA LEU A 41 14.78 17.90 -7.94
C LEU A 41 14.99 17.13 -9.26
N GLU A 42 14.41 17.57 -10.39
CA GLU A 42 14.42 16.92 -11.72
C GLU A 42 13.44 15.74 -11.93
N TRP A 43 12.96 15.60 -13.17
CA TRP A 43 11.77 14.82 -13.57
C TRP A 43 11.88 13.31 -13.35
N ASP A 44 13.10 12.76 -13.25
CA ASP A 44 13.36 11.32 -13.09
C ASP A 44 13.06 10.79 -11.67
N TYR A 45 12.90 11.71 -10.69
CA TYR A 45 12.63 11.35 -9.30
C TYR A 45 11.22 10.79 -9.07
N ALA A 46 10.23 11.25 -9.85
CA ALA A 46 8.84 10.79 -9.72
C ALA A 46 8.66 9.31 -10.12
N GLY A 47 9.37 8.87 -11.17
CA GLY A 47 9.40 7.47 -11.61
C GLY A 47 10.11 6.56 -10.60
N ALA A 48 11.12 7.08 -9.90
CA ALA A 48 11.84 6.34 -8.86
C ALA A 48 11.03 6.21 -7.55
N ALA A 49 10.25 7.23 -7.17
CA ALA A 49 9.51 7.25 -5.91
C ALA A 49 8.29 6.32 -5.89
N PHE A 50 7.63 6.14 -7.04
CA PHE A 50 6.53 5.18 -7.23
C PHE A 50 6.73 4.39 -8.54
N PRO A 51 7.60 3.36 -8.53
CA PRO A 51 8.01 2.62 -9.72
C PRO A 51 7.00 1.52 -10.11
N TYR A 52 5.71 1.88 -10.12
CA TYR A 52 4.60 0.97 -10.36
C TYR A 52 3.47 1.58 -11.19
N THR A 53 2.83 0.76 -12.01
CA THR A 53 1.48 1.00 -12.54
C THR A 53 0.44 0.31 -11.65
N ILE A 54 -0.76 0.87 -11.54
CA ILE A 54 -1.89 0.22 -10.86
C ILE A 54 -2.68 -0.55 -11.92
N GLU A 55 -2.76 -1.86 -11.78
CA GLU A 55 -3.46 -2.72 -12.72
C GLU A 55 -4.52 -3.56 -12.01
N THR A 56 -5.71 -3.64 -12.60
CA THR A 56 -6.82 -4.46 -12.13
C THR A 56 -7.07 -5.55 -13.16
N LYS A 57 -7.04 -6.82 -12.73
CA LYS A 57 -7.54 -7.93 -13.56
C LYS A 57 -9.06 -8.03 -13.37
N GLN A 58 -9.76 -8.79 -14.21
CA GLN A 58 -11.23 -8.95 -14.22
C GLN A 58 -11.91 -9.33 -12.88
N ASP A 59 -11.15 -9.43 -11.80
CA ASP A 59 -11.59 -9.70 -10.43
C ASP A 59 -11.48 -8.43 -9.59
N ASP A 60 -12.61 -7.88 -9.17
CA ASP A 60 -12.70 -6.66 -8.37
C ASP A 60 -12.31 -6.86 -6.89
N ARG A 61 -11.75 -8.01 -6.52
CA ARG A 61 -11.30 -8.30 -5.13
C ARG A 61 -9.88 -7.85 -4.85
N TRP A 62 -9.08 -7.61 -5.89
CA TRP A 62 -7.70 -7.17 -5.75
C TRP A 62 -7.23 -6.36 -6.95
N PHE A 63 -6.17 -5.60 -6.74
CA PHE A 63 -5.37 -5.01 -7.80
C PHE A 63 -3.89 -5.23 -7.50
N TYR A 64 -3.05 -5.06 -8.50
CA TYR A 64 -1.61 -5.19 -8.34
C TYR A 64 -0.92 -3.89 -8.74
N LEU A 65 0.12 -3.57 -7.99
CA LEU A 65 1.13 -2.61 -8.37
C LEU A 65 2.13 -3.36 -9.23
N GLN A 66 2.12 -3.15 -10.55
CA GLN A 66 3.02 -3.79 -11.51
C GLN A 66 4.30 -2.97 -11.64
N GLY A 67 5.46 -3.58 -11.39
CA GLY A 67 6.73 -2.86 -11.42
C GLY A 67 7.08 -2.35 -12.82
N THR A 68 7.61 -1.13 -12.91
CA THR A 68 7.98 -0.49 -14.19
C THR A 68 9.44 -0.68 -14.57
N ASN A 69 10.26 -1.28 -13.70
CA ASN A 69 11.68 -1.54 -13.95
C ASN A 69 12.15 -2.83 -13.23
N PRO A 70 13.34 -3.38 -13.55
CA PRO A 70 13.79 -4.67 -13.03
C PRO A 70 13.96 -4.74 -11.50
N GLY A 71 14.07 -3.59 -10.82
CA GLY A 71 14.17 -3.51 -9.36
C GLY A 71 12.86 -3.79 -8.63
N TYR A 72 11.74 -3.84 -9.35
CA TYR A 72 10.40 -3.99 -8.78
C TYR A 72 9.58 -4.98 -9.64
N LYS A 73 8.93 -5.94 -9.01
CA LYS A 73 8.19 -6.99 -9.72
C LYS A 73 6.69 -6.72 -9.62
N TYR A 74 6.12 -6.91 -8.43
CA TYR A 74 4.75 -6.54 -8.13
C TYR A 74 4.43 -6.63 -6.64
N ILE A 75 3.41 -5.88 -6.23
CA ILE A 75 2.77 -5.93 -4.91
C ILE A 75 1.27 -6.10 -5.12
N VAL A 76 0.61 -6.97 -4.35
CA VAL A 76 -0.84 -7.17 -4.46
C VAL A 76 -1.55 -6.48 -3.30
N PHE A 77 -2.61 -5.76 -3.61
CA PHE A 77 -3.51 -5.14 -2.64
C PHE A 77 -4.92 -5.71 -2.83
N GLY A 78 -5.59 -5.97 -1.72
CA GLY A 78 -6.99 -6.39 -1.70
C GLY A 78 -7.63 -6.14 -0.35
N ASN A 79 -8.94 -6.33 -0.27
CA ASN A 79 -9.61 -6.39 1.02
C ASN A 79 -9.35 -7.77 1.65
N GLY A 80 -9.20 -7.80 2.97
CA GLY A 80 -9.01 -9.03 3.73
C GLY A 80 -10.28 -9.88 3.79
N ALA A 81 -10.16 -11.09 4.32
CA ALA A 81 -11.29 -12.02 4.46
C ALA A 81 -12.44 -11.46 5.33
N GLU A 82 -12.14 -10.54 6.23
CA GLU A 82 -13.11 -9.85 7.11
C GLU A 82 -13.85 -8.69 6.39
N GLY A 83 -13.59 -8.48 5.10
CA GLY A 83 -14.25 -7.45 4.29
C GLY A 83 -13.46 -6.13 4.22
N PRO A 84 -14.12 -5.02 3.85
CA PRO A 84 -13.45 -3.76 3.56
C PRO A 84 -12.89 -3.02 4.78
N SER A 85 -13.12 -3.55 5.98
CA SER A 85 -12.49 -3.11 7.24
C SER A 85 -11.01 -3.52 7.35
N THR A 86 -10.57 -4.48 6.52
CA THR A 86 -9.19 -4.94 6.51
C THR A 86 -8.61 -4.81 5.11
N ILE A 87 -7.41 -4.24 5.00
CA ILE A 87 -6.63 -4.21 3.76
C ILE A 87 -5.51 -5.23 3.92
N GLN A 88 -5.42 -6.15 2.97
CA GLN A 88 -4.32 -7.10 2.88
C GLN A 88 -3.36 -6.66 1.79
N VAL A 89 -2.06 -6.64 2.13
CA VAL A 89 -0.98 -6.38 1.19
C VAL A 89 -0.11 -7.62 1.12
N VAL A 90 0.10 -8.16 -0.08
CA VAL A 90 0.86 -9.39 -0.31
C VAL A 90 2.10 -9.09 -1.14
N LEU A 91 3.22 -9.66 -0.71
CA LEU A 91 4.46 -9.81 -1.48
C LEU A 91 4.53 -11.27 -1.93
N PRO A 92 4.19 -11.57 -3.20
CA PRO A 92 4.20 -12.93 -3.69
C PRO A 92 5.62 -13.48 -3.89
N ASP A 93 5.70 -14.76 -4.24
CA ASP A 93 7.00 -15.39 -4.46
C ASP A 93 7.78 -14.71 -5.61
N GLY A 94 9.03 -14.36 -5.30
CA GLY A 94 9.92 -13.64 -6.19
C GLY A 94 9.75 -12.10 -6.16
N SER A 95 8.96 -11.52 -5.25
CA SER A 95 9.05 -10.08 -4.96
C SER A 95 10.47 -9.67 -4.62
N THR A 96 10.90 -8.51 -5.11
CA THR A 96 12.26 -8.01 -4.94
C THR A 96 12.48 -7.39 -3.56
N HIS A 97 13.73 -7.06 -3.23
CA HIS A 97 14.03 -6.21 -2.07
C HIS A 97 13.36 -4.83 -2.19
N GLY A 98 13.31 -4.28 -3.41
CA GLY A 98 12.60 -3.04 -3.72
C GLY A 98 11.11 -3.13 -3.42
N ASP A 99 10.45 -4.22 -3.85
CA ASP A 99 9.04 -4.47 -3.55
C ASP A 99 8.78 -4.49 -2.04
N LYS A 100 9.64 -5.19 -1.29
CA LYS A 100 9.51 -5.26 0.16
C LYS A 100 9.69 -3.90 0.82
N ALA A 101 10.68 -3.12 0.39
CA ALA A 101 10.91 -1.78 0.92
C ALA A 101 9.72 -0.86 0.64
N LYS A 102 9.26 -0.79 -0.62
CA LYS A 102 8.14 0.08 -1.01
C LYS A 102 6.82 -0.38 -0.42
N ALA A 103 6.53 -1.68 -0.35
CA ALA A 103 5.33 -2.19 0.29
C ALA A 103 5.27 -1.80 1.79
N ASN A 104 6.39 -1.89 2.52
CA ASN A 104 6.46 -1.43 3.91
C ASN A 104 6.19 0.07 4.04
N GLU A 105 6.73 0.87 3.13
CA GLU A 105 6.50 2.31 3.09
C GLU A 105 5.02 2.65 2.83
N LEU A 106 4.43 2.07 1.77
CA LEU A 106 3.02 2.27 1.42
C LEU A 106 2.10 1.82 2.54
N CYS A 107 2.38 0.69 3.19
CA CYS A 107 1.61 0.22 4.35
C CYS A 107 1.61 1.24 5.49
N LYS A 108 2.78 1.81 5.83
CA LYS A 108 2.90 2.84 6.88
C LYS A 108 2.20 4.14 6.49
N TYR A 109 2.33 4.57 5.25
CA TYR A 109 1.64 5.75 4.73
C TYR A 109 0.13 5.61 4.86
N LEU A 110 -0.42 4.51 4.33
CA LEU A 110 -1.86 4.23 4.37
C LEU A 110 -2.37 4.11 5.80
N ALA A 111 -1.70 3.32 6.64
CA ALA A 111 -2.12 3.13 8.03
C ALA A 111 -2.10 4.43 8.83
N LYS A 112 -1.12 5.31 8.58
CA LYS A 112 -1.06 6.64 9.20
C LYS A 112 -2.20 7.54 8.73
N GLN A 113 -2.50 7.59 7.44
CA GLN A 113 -3.62 8.37 6.90
C GLN A 113 -4.98 7.87 7.41
N LEU A 114 -5.11 6.56 7.60
CA LEU A 114 -6.35 5.91 8.04
C LEU A 114 -6.51 5.86 9.57
N LEU A 115 -5.50 6.31 10.34
CA LEU A 115 -5.45 6.12 11.79
C LEU A 115 -5.73 4.65 12.16
N ALA A 116 -5.05 3.73 11.49
CA ALA A 116 -5.32 2.29 11.52
C ALA A 116 -4.28 1.50 12.33
N GLU A 117 -4.60 0.25 12.62
CA GLU A 117 -3.62 -0.71 13.12
C GLU A 117 -2.90 -1.38 11.94
N LEU A 118 -1.56 -1.35 11.92
CA LEU A 118 -0.74 -1.96 10.89
C LEU A 118 0.03 -3.15 11.47
N THR A 119 -0.26 -4.36 10.97
CA THR A 119 0.62 -5.53 11.13
C THR A 119 1.57 -5.61 9.93
N MET A 120 2.86 -5.42 10.17
CA MET A 120 3.90 -5.43 9.14
C MET A 120 4.23 -6.85 8.65
N PHE A 121 4.92 -6.96 7.51
CA PHE A 121 5.37 -8.26 6.94
C PHE A 121 6.26 -9.10 7.84
N ASN A 122 6.85 -8.51 8.89
CA ASN A 122 7.66 -9.22 9.89
C ASN A 122 6.87 -9.55 11.17
N GLY A 123 5.55 -9.33 11.18
CA GLY A 123 4.67 -9.58 12.32
C GLY A 123 4.63 -8.48 13.38
N ARG A 124 5.42 -7.40 13.27
CA ARG A 124 5.33 -6.28 14.21
C ARG A 124 4.07 -5.45 13.96
N THR A 125 3.38 -5.06 15.03
CA THR A 125 2.21 -4.20 14.97
C THR A 125 2.54 -2.75 15.33
N ILE A 126 2.05 -1.80 14.54
CA ILE A 126 2.11 -0.36 14.77
C ILE A 126 0.67 0.16 14.89
N TYR A 127 0.42 0.97 15.91
CA TYR A 127 -0.90 1.57 16.16
C TYR A 127 -0.86 3.05 15.78
N TYR A 128 -1.64 3.45 14.78
CA TYR A 128 -1.83 4.85 14.40
C TYR A 128 -3.16 5.43 14.88
N ASN A 129 -4.07 4.58 15.37
CA ASN A 129 -5.33 5.01 15.97
C ASN A 129 -5.08 5.76 17.30
N PRO A 130 -5.88 6.79 17.62
CA PRO A 130 -5.84 7.43 18.93
C PRO A 130 -6.10 6.40 20.03
N ARG A 131 -5.20 6.32 21.01
CA ARG A 131 -5.45 5.54 22.23
C ARG A 131 -6.35 6.39 23.14
N LYS A 132 -7.49 5.83 23.54
CA LYS A 132 -8.29 6.39 24.64
C LYS A 132 -7.50 6.34 25.95
#